data_AF-A0A847EY73-F1
#
_entry.id   AF-A0A847EY73-F1
#
_cell.length_a   1.000
_cell.length_b   1.000
_cell.length_c   1.000
_cell.angle_alpha   90.00
_cell.angle_beta   90.00
_cell.angle_gamma   90.00
#
_symmetry.space_group_name_H-M   'P 1'
#
loop_
_entity.id
_entity.type
_entity.pdbx_description
1 polymer ?
#
loop_
_entity_poly.entity_id
_entity_poly.type
_entity_poly.pdbx_seq_one_letter_code
_entity_poly.pdbx_strand_id
1 'polypeptide(L)' 'MQRNAFQLTSPYKPTGDQPEAIQQLVEGIETGVPYQTLLGVTGSGKTFTVANVIQAVNKPT' A
#
# COMPACT_ATOMS: atom_id res chain seq x y z
N MET A 1 7.06 7.82 -22.89
CA MET A 1 7.67 7.82 -21.54
C MET A 1 7.55 6.41 -20.99
N GLN A 2 8.65 5.71 -20.70
CA GLN A 2 8.59 4.45 -19.96
C GLN A 2 8.09 4.78 -18.55
N ARG A 3 6.91 4.28 -18.16
CA ARG A 3 6.48 4.34 -16.77
C ARG A 3 7.29 3.31 -16.01
N ASN A 4 8.32 3.76 -15.29
CA ASN A 4 9.02 2.91 -14.34
C ASN A 4 8.05 2.58 -13.21
N ALA A 5 7.44 1.40 -13.28
CA ALA A 5 6.53 0.95 -12.24
C ALA A 5 7.30 0.73 -10.94
N PHE A 6 6.73 1.13 -9.81
CA PHE A 6 7.33 0.82 -8.51
C PHE A 6 7.34 -0.70 -8.30
N GLN A 7 8.51 -1.28 -8.02
CA GLN A 7 8.66 -2.72 -7.78
C GLN A 7 9.15 -2.96 -6.35
N LEU A 8 8.24 -3.43 -5.50
CA LEU A 8 8.53 -3.82 -4.13
C LEU A 8 9.26 -5.16 -4.10
N THR A 9 10.48 -5.15 -3.60
CA THR A 9 11.26 -6.37 -3.36
C THR A 9 11.23 -6.69 -1.88
N SER A 10 10.74 -7.88 -1.52
CA SER A 10 10.68 -8.36 -0.14
C SER A 10 10.63 -9.88 -0.12
N PRO A 11 11.29 -10.55 0.85
CA PRO A 11 11.11 -11.99 1.06
C PRO A 11 9.78 -12.31 1.75
N TYR A 12 9.07 -11.30 2.25
CA TYR A 12 7.82 -11.46 2.99
C TYR A 12 6.62 -11.19 2.10
N LYS A 13 5.50 -11.86 2.42
CA LYS A 13 4.17 -11.55 1.86
C LYS A 13 3.34 -10.82 2.92
N PRO A 14 2.36 -9.99 2.53
CA PRO A 14 1.41 -9.43 3.48
C PRO A 14 0.70 -10.53 4.27
N THR A 15 0.59 -10.36 5.59
CA THR A 15 0.00 -11.34 6.52
C THR A 15 -0.88 -10.65 7.57
N GLY A 16 -1.71 -11.41 8.28
CA GLY A 16 -2.65 -10.87 9.27
C GLY A 16 -3.62 -9.89 8.61
N ASP A 17 -3.79 -8.71 9.18
CA ASP A 17 -4.70 -7.67 8.68
C ASP A 17 -4.10 -6.82 7.53
N GLN A 18 -2.81 -7.03 7.22
CA GLN A 18 -2.14 -6.23 6.17
C GLN A 18 -2.81 -6.34 4.79
N PRO A 19 -3.23 -7.52 4.28
CA PRO A 19 -3.88 -7.62 2.98
C PRO A 19 -5.15 -6.77 2.88
N GLU A 20 -5.99 -6.81 3.91
CA GLU A 20 -7.22 -6.02 3.96
C GLU A 20 -6.92 -4.51 4.04
N ALA A 21 -5.98 -4.11 4.90
CA ALA A 21 -5.57 -2.71 4.99
C ALA A 21 -5.00 -2.17 3.66
N ILE A 22 -4.22 -2.99 2.93
CA ILE A 22 -3.72 -2.63 1.60
C ILE A 22 -4.90 -2.44 0.64
N GLN A 23 -5.84 -3.40 0.60
CA GLN A 23 -7.01 -3.34 -0.27
C GLN A 23 -7.84 -2.08 -0.04
N GLN A 24 -8.19 -1.78 1.21
CA GLN A 24 -9.00 -0.60 1.55
C GLN A 24 -8.31 0.72 1.14
N LEU A 25 -7.00 0.82 1.39
CA LEU A 25 -6.23 2.01 1.03
C LEU A 25 -6.11 2.21 -0.49
N VAL A 26 -5.89 1.12 -1.22
CA VAL A 26 -5.86 1.13 -2.69
C VAL A 26 -7.21 1.55 -3.24
N GLU A 27 -8.31 0.94 -2.77
CA GLU A 27 -9.66 1.28 -3.18
C GLU A 27 -9.98 2.77 -2.91
N GLY A 28 -9.63 3.28 -1.74
CA GLY A 28 -9.80 4.70 -1.43
C GLY A 28 -9.01 5.62 -2.38
N ILE A 29 -7.80 5.22 -2.80
CA ILE A 29 -6.99 6.00 -3.75
C ILE A 29 -7.60 5.98 -5.17
N GLU A 30 -8.13 4.83 -5.58
CA GLU A 30 -8.75 4.63 -6.90
C GLU A 30 -10.12 5.33 -7.00
N THR A 31 -10.88 5.35 -5.91
CA THR A 31 -12.18 6.03 -5.81
C THR A 31 -12.06 7.53 -5.52
N GLY A 32 -10.84 8.05 -5.31
CA GLY A 32 -10.59 9.48 -5.13
C GLY A 32 -10.87 10.02 -3.73
N VAL A 33 -10.84 9.16 -2.71
CA VAL A 33 -10.95 9.58 -1.30
C VAL A 33 -9.73 10.45 -0.95
N PRO A 34 -9.93 11.74 -0.58
CA PRO A 34 -8.83 12.69 -0.44
C PRO A 34 -7.95 12.43 0.80
N TYR A 35 -8.53 11.87 1.86
CA TYR A 35 -7.82 11.62 3.13
C TYR A 35 -8.14 10.22 3.64
N GLN A 36 -7.09 9.47 3.98
CA GLN A 36 -7.20 8.11 4.52
C GLN A 36 -6.17 7.93 5.65
N THR A 37 -6.52 7.11 6.64
CA THR A 37 -5.67 6.86 7.82
C THR A 37 -5.43 5.37 7.98
N LEU A 38 -4.16 4.96 8.01
CA LEU A 38 -3.77 3.60 8.37
C LEU A 38 -3.57 3.50 9.88
N LEU A 39 -4.59 3.04 10.62
CA LEU A 39 -4.48 2.78 12.06
C LEU A 39 -3.84 1.41 12.29
N GLY A 40 -2.55 1.39 12.59
CA GLY A 40 -1.82 0.16 12.91
C GLY A 40 -1.04 0.26 14.21
N VAL A 41 -1.08 -0.81 15.02
CA VAL A 41 -0.29 -0.92 16.25
C VAL A 41 1.22 -0.93 15.98
N THR A 42 2.03 -0.76 17.02
CA THR A 42 3.49 -0.88 16.90
C THR A 42 3.87 -2.30 16.51
N GLY A 43 4.81 -2.44 15.56
CA GLY A 43 5.27 -3.76 15.09
C GLY A 43 4.40 -4.42 14.00
N SER A 44 3.25 -3.85 13.62
CA SER A 44 2.36 -4.45 12.61
C SER A 44 2.86 -4.37 11.16
N GLY A 45 4.01 -3.74 10.92
CA GLY A 45 4.58 -3.62 9.57
C GLY A 45 3.99 -2.50 8.71
N LYS A 46 3.53 -1.38 9.29
CA LYS A 46 2.92 -0.23 8.56
C LYS A 46 3.71 0.22 7.32
N THR A 47 5.05 0.26 7.38
CA THR A 47 5.89 0.62 6.23
C THR A 47 5.73 -0.38 5.08
N PHE A 48 5.70 -1.68 5.38
CA PHE A 48 5.49 -2.72 4.37
C PHE A 48 4.08 -2.67 3.79
N THR A 49 3.06 -2.41 4.61
CA THR A 49 1.68 -2.14 4.16
C THR A 49 1.66 -1.00 3.15
N VAL A 50 2.21 0.18 3.49
CA VAL A 50 2.22 1.35 2.61
C VAL A 50 3.03 1.11 1.33
N ALA A 51 4.15 0.37 1.40
CA ALA A 51 4.93 0.03 0.21
C ALA A 51 4.14 -0.84 -0.78
N ASN A 52 3.31 -1.78 -0.28
CA ASN A 52 2.42 -2.56 -1.14
C ASN A 52 1.32 -1.68 -1.76
N VAL A 53 0.78 -0.71 -1.01
CA VAL A 53 -0.17 0.27 -1.55
C VAL A 53 0.47 1.08 -2.68
N ILE A 54 1.69 1.60 -2.48
CA ILE A 54 2.43 2.37 -3.50
C ILE A 54 2.65 1.53 -4.77
N GLN A 55 3.08 0.26 -4.62
CA GLN A 55 3.22 -0.65 -5.75
C GLN A 55 1.91 -0.84 -6.51
N ALA A 56 0.81 -1.06 -5.80
CA ALA A 56 -0.49 -1.33 -6.40
C ALA A 56 -1.04 -0.13 -7.19
N VAL A 57 -0.98 1.07 -6.60
CA VAL A 57 -1.54 2.28 -7.23
C VAL A 57 -0.66 2.85 -8.33
N ASN A 58 0.66 2.59 -8.28
CA ASN A 58 1.67 2.97 -9.27
C ASN A 58 1.51 4.42 -9.79
N LYS A 59 1.20 5.35 -8.88
CA LYS A 59 1.08 6.77 -9.20
C LYS A 59 2.47 7.40 -9.33
N PRO A 60 2.65 8.38 -10.24
CA PRO A 60 3.91 9.12 -10.34
C PRO A 60 4.28 9.75 -8.99
N THR A 61 5.57 9.68 -8.64
CA THR A 61 6.16 10.24 -7.41
C THR A 61 6.73 11.63 -7.63
#